data_AF-A0A974GVW0-F1
#
_entry.id   AF-A0A974GVW0-F1
#
_cell.length_a   1.000
_cell.length_b   1.000
_cell.length_c   1.000
_cell.angle_alpha   90.00
_cell.angle_beta   90.00
_cell.angle_gamma   90.00
#
_symmetry.space_group_name_H-M   'P 1'
#
loop_
_entity.id
_entity.type
_entity.pdbx_description
1 polymer ?
#
loop_
_entity_poly.entity_id
_entity_poly.type
_entity_poly.pdbx_seq_one_letter_code
_entity_poly.pdbx_strand_id
1 'polypeptide(L)'
;MKSEFNSMIVTIIPVLLTGFIGYMSWIRQEKRKKFYHELDRSIEKVLCPVFHAIRHIENESSAEKREKNLRVFFDKYSSEESNIHYILDFLFLNCYYETEEQFKIFLEKRDGGYWENFWDSLQG
;
A
#
# COMPACT_ATOMS: atom_id res chain seq x y z
N MET A 1 27.07 -14.99 -54.43
CA MET A 1 27.58 -14.74 -53.06
C MET A 1 27.01 -13.49 -52.40
N LYS A 2 27.24 -12.25 -52.88
CA LYS A 2 26.69 -11.03 -52.21
C LYS A 2 25.15 -10.95 -52.15
N SER A 3 24.45 -11.45 -53.17
CA SER A 3 22.98 -11.43 -53.23
C SER A 3 22.31 -12.36 -52.20
N GLU A 4 22.84 -13.57 -52.01
CA GLU A 4 22.32 -14.53 -51.02
C GLU A 4 22.60 -14.06 -49.58
N PHE A 5 23.78 -13.48 -49.34
CA PHE A 5 24.13 -12.91 -48.04
C PHE A 5 23.19 -11.75 -47.64
N ASN A 6 22.87 -10.86 -48.58
CA ASN A 6 21.88 -9.81 -48.35
C ASN A 6 20.47 -10.36 -48.10
N SER A 7 20.06 -11.42 -48.81
CA SER A 7 18.78 -12.08 -48.55
C SER A 7 18.74 -12.69 -47.15
N MET A 8 19.85 -13.30 -46.71
CA MET A 8 19.96 -13.89 -45.37
C MET A 8 19.87 -12.82 -44.28
N ILE A 9 20.56 -11.69 -44.46
CA ILE A 9 20.49 -10.53 -43.56
C ILE A 9 19.06 -9.98 -43.45
N VAL A 10 18.39 -9.83 -44.59
CA VAL A 10 17.01 -9.32 -44.67
C VAL A 10 16.01 -10.27 -43.98
N THR A 11 16.29 -11.56 -43.88
CA THR A 11 15.43 -12.52 -43.16
C THR A 11 15.81 -12.69 -41.69
N ILE A 12 17.10 -12.74 -41.36
CA ILE A 12 17.59 -13.05 -40.01
C ILE A 12 17.43 -11.85 -39.07
N ILE A 13 17.72 -10.63 -39.53
CA ILE A 13 17.67 -9.44 -38.67
C ILE A 13 16.26 -9.17 -38.14
N PRO A 14 15.19 -9.20 -38.96
CA PRO A 14 13.83 -9.00 -38.46
C PRO A 14 13.38 -10.07 -37.47
N VAL A 15 13.78 -11.33 -37.66
CA VAL A 15 13.47 -12.43 -36.75
C VAL A 15 14.12 -12.20 -35.37
N LEU A 16 15.39 -11.82 -35.36
CA LEU A 16 16.11 -11.50 -34.11
C LEU A 16 15.51 -10.27 -33.40
N LEU A 17 15.16 -9.22 -34.14
CA LEU A 17 14.52 -8.03 -33.59
C LEU A 17 13.14 -8.35 -33.00
N THR A 18 12.34 -9.16 -33.70
CA THR A 18 11.00 -9.55 -33.23
C THR A 18 11.10 -10.42 -31.98
N GLY A 19 12.04 -11.37 -31.94
CA GLY A 19 12.33 -12.16 -30.75
C GLY A 19 12.79 -11.31 -29.56
N PHE A 20 13.65 -10.32 -29.81
CA PHE A 20 14.12 -9.38 -28.78
C PHE A 20 12.98 -8.51 -28.23
N ILE A 21 12.14 -7.93 -29.10
CA ILE A 21 10.98 -7.13 -28.68
C ILE A 21 9.98 -8.00 -27.91
N GLY A 22 9.74 -9.23 -28.35
CA GLY A 22 8.90 -10.20 -27.66
C GLY A 22 9.41 -10.52 -26.26
N TYR A 23 10.71 -10.79 -26.12
CA TYR A 23 11.36 -11.05 -24.84
C TYR A 23 11.28 -9.85 -23.89
N MET A 24 11.61 -8.65 -24.37
CA MET A 24 11.51 -7.41 -23.58
C MET A 24 10.06 -7.13 -23.14
N SER A 25 9.10 -7.42 -24.02
CA SER A 25 7.67 -7.28 -23.71
C SER A 25 7.22 -8.29 -22.65
N TRP A 26 7.69 -9.54 -22.74
CA TRP A 26 7.42 -10.59 -21.75
C TRP A 26 7.97 -10.22 -20.37
N ILE A 27 9.23 -9.77 -20.27
CA ILE A 27 9.82 -9.31 -19.01
C ILE A 27 8.97 -8.17 -18.40
N ARG A 28 8.56 -7.20 -19.22
CA ARG A 28 7.73 -6.08 -18.75
C ARG A 28 6.37 -6.56 -18.25
N GLN A 29 5.73 -7.49 -18.96
CA GLN A 29 4.47 -8.09 -18.51
C GLN A 29 4.63 -8.85 -17.20
N GLU A 30 5.68 -9.64 -17.06
CA GLU A 30 5.94 -10.42 -15.86
C GLU A 30 6.19 -9.53 -14.63
N LYS A 31 6.96 -8.45 -14.80
CA LYS A 31 7.15 -7.44 -13.75
C LYS A 31 5.81 -6.81 -13.34
N ARG A 32 4.95 -6.46 -14.31
CA ARG A 32 3.61 -5.91 -14.01
C ARG A 32 2.74 -6.92 -13.27
N LYS A 33 2.72 -8.18 -13.68
CA LYS A 33 1.96 -9.23 -12.98
C LYS A 33 2.38 -9.37 -11.53
N LYS A 34 3.70 -9.39 -11.26
CA LYS A 34 4.22 -9.43 -9.89
C LYS A 34 3.80 -8.22 -9.07
N PHE A 35 3.88 -7.02 -9.65
CA PHE A 35 3.42 -5.80 -8.99
C PHE A 35 1.93 -5.86 -8.64
N TYR A 36 1.06 -6.24 -9.59
CA TYR A 36 -0.37 -6.37 -9.33
C TYR A 36 -0.67 -7.45 -8.28
N HIS A 37 0.07 -8.56 -8.29
CA HIS A 37 -0.10 -9.61 -7.27
C HIS A 37 0.23 -9.10 -5.86
N GLU A 38 1.32 -8.36 -5.70
CA GLU A 38 1.66 -7.75 -4.40
C GLU A 38 0.66 -6.65 -4.03
N LEU A 39 0.14 -5.89 -5.01
CA LEU A 39 -0.89 -4.87 -4.79
C LEU A 39 -2.19 -5.50 -4.29
N ASP A 40 -2.65 -6.58 -4.93
CA ASP A 40 -3.82 -7.33 -4.49
C ASP A 40 -3.64 -7.86 -3.07
N ARG A 41 -2.43 -8.36 -2.75
CA ARG A 41 -2.10 -8.81 -1.39
C ARG A 41 -2.16 -7.66 -0.38
N SER A 42 -1.59 -6.50 -0.69
CA SER A 42 -1.66 -5.29 0.15
C SER A 42 -3.12 -4.86 0.38
N ILE A 43 -3.93 -4.86 -0.68
CA ILE A 43 -5.35 -4.50 -0.60
C ILE A 43 -6.10 -5.47 0.32
N GLU A 44 -5.99 -6.77 0.05
CA GLU A 44 -6.74 -7.80 0.76
C GLU A 44 -6.32 -7.92 2.23
N LYS A 45 -5.00 -7.90 2.50
CA LYS A 45 -4.46 -8.18 3.84
C LYS A 45 -4.41 -6.95 4.74
N VAL A 46 -4.37 -5.74 4.17
CA VAL A 46 -4.18 -4.51 4.94
C VAL A 46 -5.20 -3.44 4.60
N LEU A 47 -5.24 -2.95 3.36
CA LEU A 47 -6.00 -1.73 3.06
C LEU A 47 -7.50 -1.91 3.29
N CYS A 48 -8.10 -3.01 2.84
CA CYS A 48 -9.51 -3.30 3.09
C CYS A 48 -9.81 -3.43 4.60
N PRO A 49 -9.10 -4.29 5.36
CA PRO A 49 -9.29 -4.38 6.82
C PRO A 49 -9.10 -3.07 7.58
N VAL A 50 -8.09 -2.27 7.20
CA VAL A 50 -7.80 -0.96 7.80
C VAL A 50 -8.91 0.03 7.47
N PHE A 51 -9.32 0.14 6.21
CA PHE A 51 -10.39 1.04 5.78
C PHE A 51 -11.72 0.72 6.49
N HIS A 52 -12.08 -0.55 6.60
CA HIS A 52 -13.28 -0.96 7.33
C HIS A 52 -13.19 -0.65 8.83
N ALA A 53 -12.02 -0.84 9.44
CA ALA A 53 -11.80 -0.52 10.85
C ALA A 53 -11.89 0.98 11.12
N ILE A 54 -11.24 1.81 10.29
CA ILE A 54 -11.30 3.28 10.38
C ILE A 54 -12.75 3.75 10.22
N ARG A 55 -13.47 3.27 9.19
CA ARG A 55 -14.86 3.63 8.99
C ARG A 55 -15.75 3.23 10.17
N HIS A 56 -15.48 2.09 10.81
CA HIS A 56 -16.20 1.69 12.02
C HIS A 56 -15.90 2.64 13.19
N ILE A 57 -14.65 3.07 13.36
CA ILE A 57 -14.25 4.04 14.39
C ILE A 57 -14.90 5.40 14.15
N GLU A 58 -14.87 5.92 12.92
CA GLU A 58 -15.46 7.22 12.56
C GLU A 58 -16.96 7.29 12.84
N ASN A 59 -17.67 6.18 12.58
CA ASN A 59 -19.12 6.10 12.78
C ASN A 59 -19.53 5.84 14.24
N GLU A 60 -18.58 5.56 15.15
CA GLU A 60 -18.88 5.39 16.56
C GLU A 60 -19.20 6.75 17.19
N SER A 61 -20.38 6.87 17.80
CA SER A 61 -20.89 8.14 18.35
C SER A 61 -20.33 8.47 19.73
N SER A 62 -19.99 7.45 20.52
CA SER A 62 -19.42 7.65 21.85
C SER A 62 -17.92 7.88 21.77
N ALA A 63 -17.46 9.03 22.28
CA ALA A 63 -16.03 9.34 22.35
C ALA A 63 -15.21 8.27 23.09
N GLU A 64 -15.74 7.75 24.21
CA GLU A 64 -15.09 6.68 24.98
C GLU A 64 -14.98 5.38 24.19
N LYS A 65 -16.05 4.96 23.49
CA LYS A 65 -16.01 3.77 22.64
C LYS A 65 -15.09 3.98 21.44
N ARG A 66 -15.08 5.19 20.88
CA ARG A 66 -14.21 5.55 19.76
C ARG A 66 -12.74 5.46 20.17
N GLU A 67 -12.37 5.97 21.35
CA GLU A 67 -11.02 5.79 21.92
C GLU A 67 -10.68 4.32 22.07
N LYS A 68 -11.59 3.54 22.67
CA LYS A 68 -11.37 2.11 22.88
C LYS A 68 -11.14 1.39 21.54
N ASN A 69 -11.91 1.73 20.51
CA ASN A 69 -11.77 1.16 19.18
C ASN A 69 -10.45 1.60 18.52
N LEU A 70 -9.99 2.84 18.72
CA LEU A 70 -8.68 3.31 18.26
C LEU A 70 -7.54 2.56 18.96
N ARG A 71 -7.62 2.34 20.28
CA ARG A 71 -6.63 1.53 21.01
C ARG A 71 -6.54 0.13 20.44
N VAL A 72 -7.68 -0.55 20.29
CA VAL A 72 -7.74 -1.89 19.70
C VAL A 72 -7.18 -1.91 18.28
N PHE A 73 -7.45 -0.86 17.49
CA PHE A 73 -6.91 -0.72 16.15
C PHE A 73 -5.38 -0.65 16.15
N PHE A 74 -4.79 0.26 16.93
CA PHE A 74 -3.34 0.40 17.00
C PHE A 74 -2.68 -0.83 17.63
N ASP A 75 -3.23 -1.40 18.70
CA ASP A 75 -2.70 -2.63 19.30
C ASP A 75 -2.65 -3.79 18.29
N LYS A 76 -3.67 -3.91 17.44
CA LYS A 76 -3.72 -4.93 16.40
C LYS A 76 -2.67 -4.71 15.32
N TYR A 77 -2.56 -3.49 14.80
CA TYR A 77 -1.75 -3.21 13.62
C TYR A 77 -0.30 -2.80 13.92
N SER A 78 0.03 -2.46 15.17
CA SER A 78 1.40 -2.18 15.63
C SER A 78 2.11 -3.41 16.20
N SER A 79 1.43 -4.56 16.28
CA SER A 79 2.05 -5.82 16.72
C SER A 79 3.07 -6.35 15.70
N GLU A 80 4.10 -7.08 16.17
CA GLU A 80 5.10 -7.70 15.28
C GLU A 80 4.48 -8.73 14.31
N GLU A 81 3.32 -9.29 14.66
CA GLU A 81 2.56 -10.23 13.84
C GLU A 81 1.64 -9.53 12.82
N SER A 82 1.63 -8.19 12.78
CA SER A 82 0.71 -7.46 11.93
C SER A 82 1.12 -7.50 10.45
N ASN A 83 0.10 -7.42 9.60
CA ASN A 83 0.26 -7.34 8.16
C ASN A 83 0.65 -5.94 7.67
N ILE A 84 0.87 -4.94 8.55
CA ILE A 84 1.12 -3.54 8.14
C ILE A 84 2.33 -3.41 7.19
N HIS A 85 3.29 -4.32 7.30
CA HIS A 85 4.47 -4.39 6.42
C HIS A 85 4.15 -4.75 4.95
N TYR A 86 2.94 -5.25 4.65
CA TYR A 86 2.48 -5.49 3.28
C TYR A 86 2.00 -4.22 2.58
N ILE A 87 1.93 -3.06 3.26
CA ILE A 87 1.65 -1.78 2.61
C ILE A 87 2.78 -1.45 1.64
N LEU A 88 2.48 -1.53 0.34
CA LEU A 88 3.42 -1.24 -0.74
C LEU A 88 3.81 0.24 -0.83
N ASP A 89 2.95 1.14 -0.37
CA ASP A 89 3.16 2.57 -0.46
C ASP A 89 3.69 3.15 0.86
N PHE A 90 4.95 3.60 0.80
CA PHE A 90 5.65 4.19 1.94
C PHE A 90 4.93 5.43 2.50
N LEU A 91 4.19 6.18 1.67
CA LEU A 91 3.41 7.33 2.14
C LEU A 91 2.27 6.89 3.06
N PHE A 92 1.56 5.82 2.72
CA PHE A 92 0.51 5.26 3.58
C PHE A 92 1.08 4.70 4.87
N LEU A 93 2.24 4.05 4.79
CA LEU A 93 2.91 3.50 5.97
C LEU A 93 3.37 4.62 6.92
N ASN A 94 3.95 5.70 6.39
CA ASN A 94 4.32 6.87 7.20
C ASN A 94 3.10 7.54 7.83
N CYS A 95 2.04 7.76 7.04
CA CYS A 95 0.80 8.33 7.54
C CYS A 95 0.21 7.49 8.69
N TYR A 96 0.27 6.15 8.57
CA TYR A 96 -0.11 5.26 9.66
C TYR A 96 0.71 5.49 10.93
N TYR A 97 2.05 5.51 10.83
CA TYR A 97 2.93 5.71 11.99
C TYR A 97 2.79 7.10 12.61
N GLU A 98 2.65 8.15 11.79
CA GLU A 98 2.39 9.52 12.26
C GLU A 98 1.06 9.58 13.02
N THR A 99 0.01 8.93 12.50
CA THR A 99 -1.30 8.86 13.16
C THR A 99 -1.22 8.12 14.50
N GLU A 100 -0.48 7.02 14.54
CA GLU A 100 -0.24 6.28 15.79
C GLU A 100 0.48 7.13 16.83
N GLU A 101 1.50 7.89 16.42
CA GLU A 101 2.24 8.81 17.29
C GLU A 101 1.32 9.91 17.84
N GLN A 102 0.50 10.54 16.98
CA GLN A 102 -0.48 11.53 17.43
C GLN A 102 -1.47 10.93 18.43
N PHE A 103 -1.90 9.68 18.21
CA PHE A 103 -2.79 9.00 19.14
C PHE A 103 -2.11 8.74 20.49
N LYS A 104 -0.84 8.29 20.51
CA LYS A 104 -0.07 8.12 21.75
C LYS A 104 0.07 9.44 22.52
N ILE A 105 0.39 10.54 21.82
CA ILE A 105 0.45 11.89 22.41
C ILE A 105 -0.89 12.31 22.99
N PHE A 106 -1.99 12.04 22.28
CA PHE A 106 -3.34 12.30 22.76
C PHE A 106 -3.62 11.56 24.08
N LEU A 107 -3.25 10.28 24.16
CA LEU A 107 -3.44 9.48 25.37
C LEU A 107 -2.65 10.01 26.57
N GLU A 108 -1.45 10.56 26.36
CA GLU A 108 -0.62 11.16 27.40
C GLU A 108 -1.15 12.50 27.91
N LYS A 109 -1.73 13.30 27.01
CA LYS A 109 -2.23 14.67 27.30
C LYS A 109 -3.68 14.73 27.78
N ARG A 110 -4.38 13.59 27.84
CA ARG A 110 -5.81 13.52 28.09
C ARG A 110 -6.19 13.94 29.52
N ASP A 111 -6.29 15.25 29.74
CA ASP A 111 -7.25 15.83 30.69
C ASP A 111 -8.52 16.20 29.89
N GLY A 112 -9.71 16.03 30.47
CA GLY A 112 -10.99 15.75 29.76
C GLY A 112 -11.48 16.69 28.65
N GLY A 113 -10.77 17.78 28.31
CA GLY A 113 -11.12 18.77 27.28
C GLY A 113 -10.37 18.69 25.94
N TYR A 114 -9.43 17.75 25.74
CA TYR A 114 -8.57 17.70 24.54
C TYR A 114 -9.17 17.03 23.29
N TRP A 115 -10.43 16.59 23.36
CA TRP A 115 -11.05 15.73 22.34
C TRP A 115 -11.38 16.43 21.02
N GLU A 116 -11.80 17.69 21.05
CA GLU A 116 -12.20 18.41 19.83
C GLU A 116 -10.99 18.74 18.94
N ASN A 117 -9.86 19.12 19.56
CA ASN A 117 -8.64 19.47 18.83
C ASN A 117 -7.95 18.28 18.14
N PHE A 118 -8.15 17.06 18.65
CA PHE A 118 -7.54 15.86 18.06
C PHE A 118 -8.12 15.54 16.68
N TRP A 119 -9.44 15.65 16.51
CA TRP A 119 -10.09 15.35 15.22
C TRP A 119 -9.79 16.41 14.15
N ASP A 120 -9.71 17.68 14.54
CA ASP A 120 -9.32 18.76 13.62
C ASP A 120 -7.90 18.55 13.06
N SER A 121 -7.00 17.93 13.83
CA SER A 121 -5.64 17.59 13.36
C SER A 121 -5.58 16.40 12.39
N LEU A 122 -6.59 15.51 12.40
CA LEU A 122 -6.68 14.35 11.52
C LEU A 122 -7.36 14.66 10.18
N GLN A 123 -8.10 15.77 10.08
CA GLN A 123 -8.88 16.16 8.90
C GLN A 123 -8.22 17.20 8.00
N GLY A 124 -6.89 17.41 8.13
CA GLY A 124 -6.11 18.41 7.40
C GLY A 124 -6.53 18.63 5.94
#